data_AF-A0A2S4JWU2-F1
#
_entry.id   AF-A0A2S4JWU2-F1
#
_cell.length_a   1.000
_cell.length_b   1.000
_cell.length_c   1.000
_cell.angle_alpha   90.00
_cell.angle_beta   90.00
_cell.angle_gamma   90.00
#
_symmetry.space_group_name_H-M   'P 1'
#
loop_
_entity.id
_entity.type
_entity.pdbx_description
1 polymer ?
#
loop_
_entity_poly.entity_id
_entity_poly.type
_entity_poly.pdbx_seq_one_letter_code
_entity_poly.pdbx_strand_id
1 'polypeptide(L)'
;MKGRSNPESREGPVPTSSRGFLKVSGDEAQSITPSQRVALIRRGNEFFNKGDYATAKRIFMTVGYSDGLIRLGNRFSKEGNPLEAFRMFWLAGDTRRVAELSENMAQVIRKWLREDEPLPHREKRE
;
A
#
# COMPACT_ATOMS: atom_id res chain seq x y z
N MET A 1 56.14 -18.47 -40.40
CA MET A 1 55.22 -19.04 -39.39
C MET A 1 55.82 -18.87 -37.99
N LYS A 2 55.11 -18.10 -37.16
CA LYS A 2 55.38 -17.52 -35.82
C LYS A 2 54.92 -16.06 -35.97
N GLY A 3 53.88 -15.56 -35.31
CA GLY A 3 53.39 -15.81 -33.97
C GLY A 3 53.44 -14.47 -33.24
N ARG A 4 52.28 -13.99 -32.78
CA ARG A 4 52.04 -13.15 -31.58
C ARG A 4 50.70 -12.44 -31.73
N SER A 5 49.69 -13.08 -31.16
CA SER A 5 48.55 -12.45 -30.52
C SER A 5 49.01 -11.38 -29.54
N ASN A 6 48.43 -10.17 -29.62
CA ASN A 6 48.34 -9.27 -28.48
C ASN A 6 46.86 -9.08 -28.12
N PRO A 7 46.49 -9.12 -26.83
CA PRO A 7 45.12 -9.21 -26.35
C PRO A 7 44.56 -7.83 -25.96
N GLU A 8 43.29 -7.83 -25.59
CA GLU A 8 42.60 -6.77 -24.82
C GLU A 8 42.25 -5.47 -25.53
N SER A 9 41.00 -5.42 -26.00
CA SER A 9 40.06 -4.37 -25.61
C SER A 9 38.66 -4.99 -25.64
N ARG A 10 38.33 -5.73 -24.57
CA ARG A 10 36.97 -6.22 -24.32
C ARG A 10 36.13 -5.05 -23.82
N GLU A 11 35.60 -4.26 -24.74
CA GLU A 11 34.42 -3.43 -24.46
C GLU A 11 33.34 -3.80 -25.47
N GLY A 12 32.67 -4.92 -25.20
CA GLY A 12 31.35 -5.15 -25.77
C GLY A 12 30.40 -4.06 -25.23
N PRO A 13 29.39 -3.65 -26.01
CA PRO A 13 28.48 -2.60 -25.59
C PRO A 13 27.86 -2.97 -24.23
N VAL A 14 28.09 -2.11 -23.23
CA VAL A 14 27.43 -2.20 -21.93
C VAL A 14 25.92 -2.12 -22.17
N PRO A 15 25.13 -3.13 -21.79
CA PRO A 15 23.69 -3.05 -21.93
C PRO A 15 23.19 -2.03 -20.90
N THR A 16 22.94 -0.80 -21.33
CA THR A 16 22.15 0.17 -20.58
C THR A 16 20.68 -0.22 -20.66
N SER A 17 20.32 -1.33 -20.01
CA SER A 17 18.92 -1.66 -19.77
C SER A 17 18.38 -0.75 -18.67
N SER A 18 18.00 0.48 -19.03
CA SER A 18 17.08 1.30 -18.22
C SER A 18 15.64 0.79 -18.32
N ARG A 19 15.42 -0.44 -18.80
CA ARG A 19 14.13 -1.12 -18.75
C ARG A 19 13.88 -1.64 -17.34
N GLY A 20 13.41 -0.75 -16.49
CA GLY A 20 12.56 -1.16 -15.36
C GLY A 20 11.33 -1.93 -15.85
N PHE A 21 10.59 -2.50 -14.90
CA PHE A 21 9.41 -3.34 -15.12
C PHE A 21 8.51 -2.82 -16.28
N LEU A 22 8.51 -3.54 -17.41
CA LEU A 22 7.57 -3.29 -18.50
C LEU A 22 6.18 -3.75 -18.03
N LYS A 23 5.29 -2.80 -17.72
CA LYS A 23 3.87 -3.10 -17.55
C LYS A 23 3.29 -3.45 -18.92
N VAL A 24 3.25 -4.75 -19.23
CA VAL A 24 2.59 -5.30 -20.43
C VAL A 24 1.07 -5.29 -20.20
N SER A 25 0.50 -4.10 -20.04
CA SER A 25 -0.93 -3.87 -20.12
C SER A 25 -1.10 -2.93 -21.28
N GLY A 26 -1.75 -3.37 -22.36
CA GLY A 26 -2.02 -2.50 -23.52
C GLY A 26 -2.69 -1.20 -23.08
N ASP A 27 -2.43 -0.13 -23.84
CA ASP A 27 -2.79 1.27 -23.56
C ASP A 27 -4.29 1.53 -23.29
N GLU A 28 -5.16 0.56 -23.51
CA GLU A 28 -6.56 0.64 -23.13
C GLU A 28 -6.80 -0.07 -21.81
N ALA A 29 -6.66 0.66 -20.70
CA ALA A 29 -7.31 0.25 -19.47
C ALA A 29 -8.81 0.14 -19.77
N GLN A 30 -9.33 -1.09 -19.92
CA GLN A 30 -10.76 -1.33 -20.14
C GLN A 30 -11.53 -0.58 -19.04
N SER A 31 -12.24 0.47 -19.44
CA SER A 31 -12.99 1.30 -18.51
C SER A 31 -14.23 0.52 -18.07
N ILE A 32 -14.43 0.42 -16.77
CA ILE A 32 -15.59 -0.27 -16.20
C ILE A 32 -16.81 0.59 -16.48
N THR A 33 -17.79 0.04 -17.21
CA THR A 33 -19.04 0.76 -17.47
C THR A 33 -19.86 0.92 -16.19
N PRO A 34 -20.77 1.90 -16.11
CA PRO A 34 -21.62 2.07 -14.92
C PRO A 34 -22.44 0.82 -14.57
N SER A 35 -22.94 0.07 -15.55
CA SER A 35 -23.68 -1.18 -15.33
C SER A 35 -22.79 -2.30 -14.79
N GLN A 36 -21.57 -2.46 -15.34
CA GLN A 36 -20.58 -3.39 -14.81
C GLN A 36 -20.18 -3.03 -13.39
N ARG A 37 -19.98 -1.74 -13.10
CA ARG A 37 -19.70 -1.24 -11.75
C ARG A 37 -20.80 -1.64 -10.76
N VAL A 38 -22.07 -1.44 -11.11
CA VAL A 38 -23.21 -1.83 -10.25
C VAL A 38 -23.25 -3.34 -10.02
N ALA A 39 -23.06 -4.15 -11.07
CA ALA A 39 -23.03 -5.61 -10.95
C ALA A 39 -21.90 -6.09 -10.03
N LEU A 40 -20.70 -5.51 -10.18
CA LEU A 40 -19.56 -5.79 -9.32
C LEU A 40 -19.83 -5.38 -7.87
N ILE A 41 -20.42 -4.21 -7.61
CA ILE A 41 -20.78 -3.78 -6.25
C ILE A 41 -21.74 -4.78 -5.59
N ARG A 42 -22.78 -5.23 -6.30
CA ARG A 42 -23.71 -6.24 -5.79
C ARG A 42 -22.97 -7.53 -5.42
N ARG A 43 -22.10 -8.00 -6.31
CA ARG A 43 -21.31 -9.21 -6.04
C ARG A 43 -20.34 -9.04 -4.87
N GLY A 44 -19.70 -7.87 -4.76
CA GLY A 44 -18.84 -7.54 -3.62
C GLY A 44 -19.61 -7.53 -2.30
N ASN A 45 -20.83 -7.00 -2.29
CA ASN A 45 -21.72 -7.04 -1.13
C ASN A 45 -22.13 -8.48 -0.76
N GLU A 46 -22.40 -9.34 -1.74
CA GLU A 46 -22.68 -10.75 -1.50
C GLU A 46 -21.48 -11.47 -0.83
N PHE A 47 -20.26 -11.25 -1.32
CA PHE A 47 -19.05 -11.81 -0.70
C PHE A 47 -18.84 -11.27 0.72
N PHE A 48 -19.03 -9.96 0.93
CA PHE A 48 -18.93 -9.35 2.25
C PHE A 48 -19.92 -9.98 3.24
N ASN A 49 -21.17 -10.15 2.83
CA ASN A 49 -22.22 -10.72 3.68
C ASN A 49 -21.97 -12.20 4.00
N LYS A 50 -21.28 -12.92 3.11
CA LYS A 50 -20.82 -14.31 3.32
C LYS A 50 -19.56 -14.40 4.20
N GLY A 51 -18.97 -13.27 4.59
CA GLY A 51 -17.72 -13.24 5.37
C GLY A 51 -16.45 -13.40 4.52
N ASP A 52 -16.55 -13.49 3.19
CA ASP A 52 -15.39 -13.47 2.30
C ASP A 52 -14.93 -12.02 2.05
N TYR A 53 -14.31 -11.46 3.09
CA TYR A 53 -13.83 -10.07 3.08
C TYR A 53 -12.66 -9.86 2.12
N ALA A 54 -11.86 -10.90 1.85
CA ALA A 54 -10.74 -10.81 0.92
C ALA A 54 -11.23 -10.59 -0.51
N THR A 55 -12.23 -11.35 -0.96
CA THR A 55 -12.84 -11.17 -2.28
C THR A 55 -13.61 -9.86 -2.36
N ALA A 56 -14.39 -9.52 -1.33
CA ALA A 56 -15.10 -8.24 -1.27
C ALA A 56 -14.16 -7.04 -1.38
N LYS A 57 -13.03 -7.07 -0.66
CA LYS A 57 -11.97 -6.05 -0.72
C LYS A 57 -11.44 -5.84 -2.13
N ARG A 58 -11.07 -6.92 -2.82
CA ARG A 58 -10.58 -6.83 -4.21
C ARG A 58 -11.61 -6.12 -5.09
N ILE A 59 -12.88 -6.53 -5.01
CA ILE A 59 -13.96 -5.94 -5.79
C ILE A 59 -14.13 -4.45 -5.46
N PHE A 60 -14.28 -4.09 -4.19
CA PHE A 60 -14.51 -2.70 -3.78
C PHE A 60 -13.36 -1.77 -4.14
N MET A 61 -12.11 -2.24 -4.05
CA MET A 61 -10.94 -1.49 -4.50
C MET A 61 -10.94 -1.30 -6.02
N THR A 62 -11.27 -2.34 -6.79
CA THR A 62 -11.32 -2.26 -8.26
C THR A 62 -12.34 -1.25 -8.75
N VAL A 63 -13.50 -1.15 -8.10
CA VAL A 63 -14.59 -0.24 -8.54
C VAL A 63 -14.66 1.09 -7.78
N GLY A 64 -13.74 1.32 -6.83
CA GLY A 64 -13.74 2.50 -5.96
C GLY A 64 -15.07 2.68 -5.22
N TYR A 65 -15.56 1.63 -4.55
CA TYR A 65 -16.83 1.71 -3.82
C TYR A 65 -16.62 2.16 -2.37
N SER A 66 -16.74 3.46 -2.13
CA SER A 66 -16.43 4.09 -0.84
C SER A 66 -17.15 3.47 0.36
N ASP A 67 -18.44 3.17 0.26
CA ASP A 67 -19.19 2.56 1.37
C ASP A 67 -18.65 1.16 1.73
N GLY A 68 -18.39 0.32 0.72
CA GLY A 68 -17.77 -1.00 0.91
C GLY A 68 -16.37 -0.92 1.52
N LEU A 69 -15.57 0.06 1.09
CA LEU A 69 -14.25 0.33 1.65
C LEU A 69 -14.34 0.79 3.11
N ILE A 70 -15.27 1.70 3.45
CA ILE A 70 -15.50 2.13 4.83
C ILE A 70 -15.91 0.94 5.72
N ARG A 71 -16.79 0.07 5.24
CA ARG A 71 -17.22 -1.14 5.97
C ARG A 71 -16.04 -2.08 6.25
N LEU A 72 -15.16 -2.29 5.26
CA LEU A 72 -13.92 -3.04 5.45
C LEU A 72 -12.96 -2.35 6.41
N GLY A 73 -12.81 -1.03 6.30
CA GLY A 73 -11.97 -0.24 7.20
C GLY A 73 -12.40 -0.42 8.66
N ASN A 74 -13.70 -0.30 8.94
CA ASN A 74 -14.27 -0.53 10.27
C ASN A 74 -14.03 -1.97 10.76
N ARG A 75 -14.07 -2.97 9.86
CA ARG A 75 -13.80 -4.36 10.20
C ARG A 75 -12.33 -4.55 10.57
N PHE A 76 -11.39 -4.09 9.74
CA PHE A 76 -9.96 -4.19 10.02
C PHE A 76 -9.55 -3.45 11.30
N SER A 77 -10.16 -2.29 11.59
CA SER A 77 -9.98 -1.60 12.86
C SER A 77 -10.37 -2.48 14.05
N LYS A 78 -11.51 -3.17 13.96
CA LYS A 78 -11.99 -4.08 15.04
C LYS A 78 -11.12 -5.32 15.20
N GLU A 79 -10.45 -5.76 14.13
CA GLU A 79 -9.53 -6.90 14.15
C GLU A 79 -8.11 -6.54 14.62
N GLY A 80 -7.86 -5.26 14.96
CA GLY A 80 -6.52 -4.83 15.36
C GLY A 80 -5.54 -4.72 14.18
N ASN A 81 -6.04 -4.49 12.96
CA ASN A 81 -5.24 -4.24 11.77
C ASN A 81 -5.33 -2.76 11.33
N PRO A 82 -4.66 -1.84 12.03
CA PRO A 82 -4.82 -0.40 11.81
C PRO A 82 -4.28 0.08 10.46
N LEU A 83 -3.26 -0.58 9.90
CA LEU A 83 -2.69 -0.21 8.60
C LEU A 83 -3.65 -0.54 7.46
N GLU A 84 -4.29 -1.71 7.52
CA GLU A 84 -5.28 -2.08 6.51
C GLU A 84 -6.53 -1.22 6.65
N ALA A 85 -6.95 -0.91 7.88
CA ALA A 85 -8.04 0.04 8.12
C ALA A 85 -7.76 1.42 7.52
N PHE A 86 -6.55 1.96 7.79
CA PHE A 86 -6.09 3.22 7.23
C PHE A 86 -6.16 3.23 5.70
N ARG A 87 -5.63 2.18 5.05
CA ARG A 87 -5.67 2.05 3.59
C ARG A 87 -7.10 2.08 3.05
N MET A 88 -8.03 1.39 3.70
CA MET A 88 -9.43 1.37 3.27
C MET A 88 -10.09 2.75 3.41
N PHE A 89 -9.89 3.46 4.53
CA PHE A 89 -10.42 4.80 4.72
C PHE A 89 -9.82 5.82 3.74
N TRP A 90 -8.51 5.72 3.48
CA TRP A 90 -7.83 6.54 2.48
C TRP A 90 -8.46 6.37 1.09
N LEU A 91 -8.59 5.13 0.62
CA LEU A 91 -9.18 4.83 -0.69
C LEU A 91 -10.66 5.21 -0.78
N ALA A 92 -11.38 5.23 0.34
CA ALA A 92 -12.77 5.65 0.39
C ALA A 92 -12.95 7.19 0.36
N GLY A 93 -11.88 7.95 0.62
CA GLY A 93 -11.95 9.40 0.81
C GLY A 93 -12.44 9.83 2.20
N ASP A 94 -12.39 8.95 3.21
CA ASP A 94 -12.79 9.27 4.59
C ASP A 94 -11.65 10.01 5.32
N THR A 95 -11.52 11.30 5.02
CA THR A 95 -10.44 12.15 5.54
C THR A 95 -10.42 12.26 7.05
N ARG A 96 -11.58 12.20 7.70
CA ARG A 96 -11.70 12.26 9.16
C ARG A 96 -11.03 11.04 9.80
N ARG A 97 -11.39 9.83 9.39
CA ARG A 97 -10.79 8.60 9.95
C ARG A 97 -9.31 8.46 9.58
N VAL A 98 -8.92 8.92 8.39
CA VAL A 98 -7.51 9.01 8.00
C VAL A 98 -6.73 9.90 8.96
N ALA A 99 -7.24 11.10 9.27
CA ALA A 99 -6.59 12.02 10.20
C ALA A 99 -6.49 11.44 11.61
N GLU A 100 -7.58 10.85 12.13
CA GLU A 100 -7.61 10.18 13.44
C GLU A 100 -6.55 9.07 13.55
N LEU A 101 -6.46 8.19 12.56
CA LEU A 101 -5.46 7.12 12.54
C LEU A 101 -4.04 7.66 12.39
N SER A 102 -3.85 8.71 11.58
CA SER A 102 -2.54 9.34 11.39
C SER A 102 -2.03 9.94 12.70
N GLU A 103 -2.89 10.62 13.43
CA GLU A 103 -2.56 11.21 14.73
C GLU A 103 -2.24 10.12 15.76
N ASN A 104 -3.03 9.04 15.81
CA ASN A 104 -2.74 7.90 16.69
C ASN A 104 -1.37 7.27 16.37
N MET A 105 -1.05 7.05 15.09
CA MET A 105 0.25 6.54 14.69
C MET A 105 1.39 7.49 15.08
N ALA A 106 1.20 8.80 14.88
CA ALA A 106 2.17 9.81 15.27
C ALA A 106 2.40 9.83 16.80
N GLN A 107 1.35 9.64 17.61
CA GLN A 107 1.48 9.53 19.06
C GLN A 107 2.32 8.34 19.50
N VAL A 108 2.13 7.18 18.87
CA VAL A 108 2.93 5.98 19.14
C VAL A 108 4.40 6.24 18.82
N ILE A 109 4.70 6.81 17.65
CA ILE A 109 6.08 7.15 17.25
C ILE A 109 6.70 8.16 18.24
N ARG A 110 5.96 9.22 18.61
CA ARG A 110 6.43 10.21 19.59
C ARG A 110 6.68 9.61 20.98
N LYS A 111 6.00 8.53 21.32
CA LYS A 111 6.24 7.82 22.59
C LYS A 111 7.54 7.04 22.51
N TRP A 112 7.75 6.25 21.47
CA TRP A 112 9.00 5.49 21.27
C TRP A 112 10.22 6.42 21.23
N LEU A 113 10.14 7.54 20.50
CA LEU A 113 11.23 8.50 20.44
C LEU A 113 11.60 9.13 21.81
N ARG A 114 10.66 9.19 22.76
CA ARG A 114 10.91 9.71 24.11
C ARG A 114 11.42 8.64 25.08
N GLU A 115 11.13 7.37 24.83
CA GLU A 115 11.69 6.25 25.60
C GLU A 115 13.18 6.07 25.31
N ASP A 116 13.64 6.46 24.12
CA ASP A 116 15.05 6.45 23.72
C ASP A 116 15.85 7.65 24.25
N GLU A 117 15.22 8.61 24.94
CA GLU A 117 15.91 9.77 25.51
C GLU A 117 16.63 9.37 26.81
N PRO A 118 17.97 9.50 26.90
CA PRO A 118 18.70 9.14 28.11
C PRO A 118 18.21 9.98 29.29
N LEU A 119 17.96 9.33 30.43
CA LEU A 119 17.53 10.01 31.66
C LEU A 119 18.49 11.18 31.95
N PRO A 120 17.97 12.38 32.28
CA PRO A 120 18.83 13.49 32.66
C PRO A 120 19.70 13.05 33.84
N HIS A 121 21.01 13.22 33.69
CA HIS A 121 21.96 12.93 34.75
C HIS A 121 21.55 13.79 35.95
N ARG A 122 21.05 13.14 37.02
CA ARG A 122 20.78 13.84 38.27
C ARG A 122 22.13 14.35 38.76
N GLU A 123 22.39 15.65 38.58
CA GLU A 123 23.45 16.32 39.32
C GLU A 123 23.20 16.04 40.80
N LYS A 124 24.11 15.29 41.40
CA LYS A 124 24.14 15.10 42.85
C LYS A 124 24.34 16.48 43.43
N ARG A 125 23.30 17.03 44.07
CA ARG A 125 23.45 18.19 44.94
C ARG A 125 24.24 17.71 46.15
N GLU A 126 25.48 18.18 46.26
CA GLU A 126 26.36 18.05 47.42
C GLU A 126 25.84 18.89 48.60
#